data_AF-A0A919QK10-F1
#
_entry.id   AF-A0A919QK10-F1
#
_cell.length_a   1.000
_cell.length_b   1.000
_cell.length_c   1.000
_cell.angle_alpha   90.00
_cell.angle_beta   90.00
_cell.angle_gamma   90.00
#
_symmetry.space_group_name_H-M   'P 1'
#
loop_
_entity.id
_entity.type
_entity.pdbx_description
1 polymer ?
#
loop_
_entity_poly.entity_id
_entity_poly.type
_entity_poly.pdbx_seq_one_letter_code
_entity_poly.pdbx_strand_id
1 'polypeptide(L)'
;MTDPIISAEMSFPAGAAIGTIMTLDDPARGKLDTATLAAPEVWVDVTPWLRSFKIKRGVSRATSPILRYEPGKASLVLDNRDRRFDPENLDGPYVAAGITQVTPMRAVRIRATWDGITYDLFRGYIDDWDITWEDPDSQAVALCTDAFKVLAKADREALLSPVGAGEMSGARIHRILDGIDWPATDRIIGVGNVTVQETSLGGKALEELQLTSDSDIGELYIDGAGRVVFRGRFASVLEDRSNLPQGVFGDLPGELPYKYDGLKNRYSDEQLVNLARIGRVGGTVQVVQDAASIERFLEQPYEKTNLIMESDSDALGYAAWIVSISRDPELHFDSMIIEPPHSPDLLYPHALGREIGDRITVIRRPPGGGDPIERDVWIRGMEHEWKPKDWRTTWAFQSASKTVHLLVLDDPDLGQLDNTALA
;
A
#
# COMPACT_ATOMS: atom_id res chain seq x y z
N MET A 1 -25.52 -10.25 -15.59
CA MET A 1 -24.52 -9.32 -15.05
C MET A 1 -24.10 -9.91 -13.72
N THR A 2 -22.99 -10.64 -13.72
CA THR A 2 -22.47 -11.34 -12.55
C THR A 2 -21.75 -10.32 -11.67
N ASP A 3 -21.89 -10.44 -10.36
CA ASP A 3 -21.02 -9.78 -9.38
C ASP A 3 -19.86 -10.72 -9.03
N PRO A 4 -18.71 -10.21 -8.55
CA PRO A 4 -17.65 -11.06 -8.06
C PRO A 4 -18.13 -11.92 -6.88
N ILE A 5 -17.63 -13.15 -6.82
CA ILE A 5 -17.87 -14.04 -5.68
C ILE A 5 -16.95 -13.59 -4.54
N ILE A 6 -17.56 -13.13 -3.45
CA ILE A 6 -16.83 -12.68 -2.26
C ILE A 6 -16.51 -13.88 -1.37
N SER A 7 -15.33 -13.89 -0.78
CA SER A 7 -14.92 -14.80 0.28
C SER A 7 -14.32 -13.98 1.42
N ALA A 8 -14.95 -14.04 2.59
CA ALA A 8 -14.44 -13.51 3.84
C ALA A 8 -14.21 -14.66 4.82
N GLU A 9 -12.99 -14.78 5.32
CA GLU A 9 -12.59 -15.89 6.19
C GLU A 9 -11.84 -15.35 7.41
N MET A 10 -12.04 -16.02 8.55
CA MET A 10 -11.41 -15.69 9.82
C MET A 10 -10.82 -16.93 10.47
N SER A 11 -9.69 -16.77 11.16
CA SER A 11 -9.08 -17.85 11.95
C SER A 11 -9.51 -17.73 13.41
N PHE A 12 -10.41 -18.61 13.84
CA PHE A 12 -10.85 -18.74 15.24
C PHE A 12 -10.04 -19.74 16.08
N PRO A 13 -9.61 -20.92 15.58
CA PRO A 13 -8.93 -21.90 16.44
C PRO A 13 -7.46 -21.57 16.76
N ALA A 14 -6.84 -20.59 16.09
CA ALA A 14 -5.48 -20.11 16.38
C ALA A 14 -5.47 -18.58 16.60
N GLY A 15 -4.67 -18.11 17.57
CA GLY A 15 -4.38 -16.67 17.72
C GLY A 15 -3.30 -16.22 16.74
N ALA A 16 -3.04 -14.90 16.64
CA ALA A 16 -1.92 -14.38 15.85
C ALA A 16 -0.59 -15.02 16.28
N ALA A 17 0.10 -15.65 15.33
CA ALA A 17 1.46 -16.16 15.50
C ALA A 17 2.42 -15.38 14.60
N ILE A 18 3.63 -15.12 15.10
CA ILE A 18 4.68 -14.37 14.40
C ILE A 18 5.54 -15.35 13.56
N GLY A 19 4.92 -16.38 12.96
CA GLY A 19 5.64 -17.42 12.23
C GLY A 19 4.78 -18.15 11.21
N THR A 20 5.42 -18.74 10.20
CA THR A 20 4.74 -19.49 9.14
C THR A 20 4.04 -20.70 9.73
N ILE A 21 2.72 -20.62 9.87
CA ILE A 21 1.88 -21.79 10.01
C ILE A 21 1.74 -22.38 8.60
N MET A 22 2.01 -23.67 8.44
CA MET A 22 1.79 -24.38 7.17
C MET A 22 0.30 -24.31 6.79
N THR A 23 0.00 -23.88 5.57
CA THR A 23 -1.37 -23.84 5.03
C THR A 23 -1.45 -24.80 3.85
N LEU A 24 -2.17 -25.92 4.01
CA LEU A 24 -2.42 -26.87 2.92
C LEU A 24 -3.18 -26.17 1.78
N ASP A 25 -2.88 -26.53 0.54
CA ASP A 25 -3.47 -25.97 -0.70
C ASP A 25 -3.23 -24.46 -0.95
N ASP A 26 -2.36 -23.81 -0.19
CA ASP A 26 -1.85 -22.47 -0.49
C ASP A 26 -0.58 -22.57 -1.37
N PRO A 27 -0.54 -21.99 -2.58
CA PRO A 27 0.61 -22.10 -3.49
C PRO A 27 1.90 -21.47 -2.95
N ALA A 28 1.80 -20.56 -1.96
CA ALA A 28 2.94 -19.95 -1.28
C ALA A 28 3.28 -20.65 0.06
N ARG A 29 2.27 -21.13 0.81
CA ARG A 29 2.40 -21.60 2.22
C ARG A 29 2.21 -23.11 2.43
N GLY A 30 1.93 -23.87 1.36
CA GLY A 30 1.78 -25.33 1.37
C GLY A 30 3.08 -26.12 1.09
N LYS A 31 4.25 -25.49 1.20
CA LYS A 31 5.55 -26.13 0.90
C LYS A 31 6.06 -26.93 2.10
N LEU A 32 6.43 -28.19 1.86
CA LEU A 32 7.09 -29.05 2.84
C LEU A 32 8.48 -28.49 3.20
N ASP A 33 8.93 -28.74 4.43
CA ASP A 33 10.25 -28.34 4.98
C ASP A 33 10.52 -26.83 5.14
N THR A 34 9.50 -25.96 4.96
CA THR A 34 9.64 -24.50 5.10
C THR A 34 8.82 -23.85 6.23
N ALA A 35 7.94 -24.60 6.89
CA ALA A 35 7.03 -24.07 7.91
C ALA A 35 7.05 -24.93 9.18
N THR A 36 6.72 -24.32 10.33
CA THR A 36 6.55 -25.05 11.59
C THR A 36 5.26 -25.86 11.52
N LEU A 37 5.32 -27.15 11.90
CA LEU A 37 4.13 -27.99 12.12
C LEU A 37 3.34 -27.45 13.32
N ALA A 38 2.54 -26.43 13.07
CA ALA A 38 1.43 -26.03 13.92
C ALA A 38 0.13 -26.56 13.30
N ALA A 39 -0.94 -26.67 14.08
CA ALA A 39 -2.26 -26.85 13.48
C ALA A 39 -2.45 -25.73 12.44
N PRO A 40 -2.83 -26.05 11.19
CA PRO A 40 -2.94 -25.05 10.13
C PRO A 40 -3.83 -23.91 10.60
N GLU A 41 -3.62 -22.71 10.04
CA GLU A 41 -4.58 -21.63 10.16
C GLU A 41 -5.90 -22.11 9.56
N VAL A 42 -6.81 -22.62 10.39
CA VAL A 42 -8.10 -23.13 9.92
C VAL A 42 -8.96 -21.91 9.64
N TRP A 43 -8.95 -21.51 8.37
CA TRP A 43 -9.84 -20.48 7.85
C TRP A 43 -11.29 -20.97 7.95
N VAL A 44 -12.10 -20.22 8.69
CA VAL A 44 -13.54 -20.42 8.75
C VAL A 44 -14.18 -19.41 7.82
N ASP A 45 -14.97 -19.91 6.87
CA ASP A 45 -15.76 -19.06 5.98
C ASP A 45 -16.86 -18.35 6.77
N VAL A 46 -16.80 -17.02 6.79
CA VAL A 46 -17.80 -16.14 7.41
C VAL A 46 -18.65 -15.40 6.38
N THR A 47 -18.42 -15.64 5.09
CA THR A 47 -19.17 -15.05 3.97
C THR A 47 -20.70 -15.17 4.12
N PRO A 48 -21.27 -16.29 4.61
CA PRO A 48 -22.73 -16.39 4.79
C PRO A 48 -23.35 -15.35 5.73
N TRP A 49 -22.54 -14.73 6.60
CA TRP A 49 -22.98 -13.68 7.54
C TRP A 49 -22.51 -12.28 7.12
N LEU A 50 -21.74 -12.17 6.04
CA LEU A 50 -21.21 -10.89 5.59
C LEU A 50 -22.30 -10.01 4.96
N ARG A 51 -22.47 -8.80 5.49
CA ARG A 51 -23.43 -7.81 5.00
C ARG A 51 -22.78 -6.73 4.17
N SER A 52 -21.59 -6.30 4.56
CA SER A 52 -20.76 -5.36 3.83
C SER A 52 -19.32 -5.44 4.30
N PHE A 53 -18.41 -4.93 3.50
CA PHE A 53 -17.06 -4.64 3.96
C PHE A 53 -16.56 -3.32 3.38
N LYS A 54 -15.60 -2.74 4.09
CA LYS A 54 -14.79 -1.63 3.62
C LYS A 54 -13.33 -1.99 3.79
N ILE A 55 -12.51 -1.76 2.77
CA ILE A 55 -11.06 -1.96 2.81
C ILE A 55 -10.42 -0.64 2.40
N LYS A 56 -9.35 -0.23 3.08
CA LYS A 56 -8.50 0.90 2.69
C LYS A 56 -7.04 0.50 2.81
N ARG A 57 -6.27 0.67 1.73
CA ARG A 57 -4.82 0.40 1.67
C ARG A 57 -4.07 1.59 1.08
N GLY A 58 -2.84 1.80 1.53
CA GLY A 58 -1.97 2.87 1.06
C GLY A 58 -2.32 4.25 1.61
N VAL A 59 -2.02 5.32 0.85
CA VAL A 59 -2.24 6.70 1.32
C VAL A 59 -3.67 7.16 1.08
N SER A 60 -4.20 7.98 2.00
CA SER A 60 -5.49 8.64 1.82
C SER A 60 -5.45 9.74 0.75
N ARG A 61 -4.32 10.45 0.66
CA ARG A 61 -4.05 11.49 -0.33
C ARG A 61 -2.53 11.71 -0.41
N ALA A 62 -2.01 12.02 -1.60
CA ALA A 62 -0.64 12.50 -1.74
C ALA A 62 -0.57 13.98 -1.35
N THR A 63 0.04 14.31 -0.20
CA THR A 63 0.21 15.70 0.27
C THR A 63 1.67 16.14 0.33
N SER A 64 2.59 15.25 -0.04
CA SER A 64 4.03 15.49 -0.05
C SER A 64 4.65 14.78 -1.24
N PRO A 65 5.78 15.28 -1.81
CA PRO A 65 6.52 14.56 -2.85
C PRO A 65 6.90 13.14 -2.45
N ILE A 66 7.17 12.93 -1.16
CA ILE A 66 7.52 11.62 -0.60
C ILE A 66 6.37 11.12 0.25
N LEU A 67 5.88 9.94 -0.09
CA LEU A 67 4.73 9.34 0.55
C LEU A 67 5.15 8.34 1.63
N ARG A 68 4.48 8.41 2.77
CA ARG A 68 4.52 7.35 3.79
C ARG A 68 3.18 6.62 3.75
N TYR A 69 3.23 5.33 3.46
CA TYR A 69 2.03 4.51 3.41
C TYR A 69 1.50 4.23 4.83
N GLU A 70 0.18 4.30 4.97
CA GLU A 70 -0.53 4.06 6.22
C GLU A 70 -0.82 2.56 6.39
N PRO A 71 -0.96 2.05 7.63
CA PRO A 71 -1.48 0.70 7.86
C PRO A 71 -2.84 0.54 7.19
N GLY A 72 -2.98 -0.50 6.38
CA GLY A 72 -4.24 -0.90 5.76
C GLY A 72 -5.28 -1.24 6.81
N LYS A 73 -6.52 -0.84 6.55
CA LYS A 73 -7.68 -1.05 7.43
C LYS A 73 -8.76 -1.83 6.70
N ALA A 74 -9.47 -2.68 7.42
CA ALA A 74 -10.72 -3.25 6.94
C ALA A 74 -11.79 -3.23 8.03
N SER A 75 -13.05 -3.12 7.62
CA SER A 75 -14.20 -3.39 8.47
C SER A 75 -15.13 -4.37 7.77
N LEU A 76 -15.63 -5.36 8.51
CA LEU A 76 -16.62 -6.32 8.03
C LEU A 76 -17.86 -6.21 8.91
N VAL A 77 -19.01 -5.89 8.33
CA VAL A 77 -20.29 -5.90 9.04
C VAL A 77 -20.90 -7.28 8.88
N LEU A 78 -21.14 -7.96 10.00
CA LEU A 78 -21.61 -9.34 10.05
C LEU A 78 -22.99 -9.42 10.71
N ASP A 79 -23.82 -10.32 10.20
CA ASP A 79 -25.06 -10.75 10.85
C ASP A 79 -24.74 -11.46 12.16
N ASN A 80 -25.31 -10.97 13.27
CA ASN A 80 -25.05 -11.51 14.59
C ASN A 80 -26.36 -11.81 15.35
N ARG A 81 -27.46 -12.08 14.64
CA ARG A 81 -28.78 -12.36 15.25
C ARG A 81 -28.82 -13.64 16.08
N ASP A 82 -27.93 -14.58 15.79
CA ASP A 82 -27.75 -15.82 16.56
C ASP A 82 -26.64 -15.72 17.61
N ARG A 83 -26.11 -14.51 17.86
CA ARG A 83 -25.01 -14.25 18.80
C ARG A 83 -23.72 -15.03 18.51
N ARG A 84 -23.46 -15.42 17.25
CA ARG A 84 -22.25 -16.19 16.90
C ARG A 84 -20.94 -15.45 17.12
N PHE A 85 -20.93 -14.12 16.97
CA PHE A 85 -19.77 -13.24 17.12
C PHE A 85 -19.81 -12.52 18.46
N ASP A 86 -20.38 -13.16 19.48
CA ASP A 86 -20.45 -12.65 20.85
C ASP A 86 -19.28 -13.21 21.69
N PRO A 87 -18.39 -12.34 22.23
CA PRO A 87 -17.30 -12.75 23.09
C PRO A 87 -17.74 -13.43 24.40
N GLU A 88 -19.01 -13.34 24.80
CA GLU A 88 -19.52 -13.97 26.01
C GLU A 88 -20.38 -15.21 25.72
N ASN A 89 -20.64 -15.54 24.46
CA ASN A 89 -21.48 -16.68 24.09
C ASN A 89 -20.69 -18.00 24.05
N LEU A 90 -20.71 -18.73 25.16
CA LEU A 90 -20.09 -20.06 25.28
C LEU A 90 -20.86 -21.18 24.57
N ASP A 91 -22.10 -20.93 24.14
CA ASP A 91 -22.89 -21.86 23.32
C ASP A 91 -22.72 -21.59 21.81
N GLY A 92 -21.91 -20.59 21.46
CA GLY A 92 -21.63 -20.19 20.08
C GLY A 92 -20.73 -21.17 19.31
N PRO A 93 -20.65 -21.03 17.97
CA PRO A 93 -19.88 -21.94 17.11
C PRO A 93 -18.37 -21.76 17.24
N TYR A 94 -17.89 -20.65 17.79
CA TYR A 94 -16.46 -20.30 17.86
C TYR A 94 -15.93 -20.44 19.29
N VAL A 95 -16.10 -21.62 19.89
CA VAL A 95 -15.68 -21.91 21.27
C VAL A 95 -14.66 -23.04 21.27
N ALA A 96 -13.54 -22.84 21.97
CA ALA A 96 -12.51 -23.84 22.15
C ALA A 96 -12.00 -23.82 23.60
N ALA A 97 -11.82 -25.00 24.19
CA ALA A 97 -11.39 -25.16 25.58
C ALA A 97 -12.25 -24.36 26.61
N GLY A 98 -13.55 -24.20 26.35
CA GLY A 98 -14.47 -23.48 27.23
C GLY A 98 -14.33 -21.95 27.18
N ILE A 99 -13.64 -21.41 26.19
CA ILE A 99 -13.45 -19.97 25.99
C ILE A 99 -13.84 -19.61 24.54
N THR A 100 -14.51 -18.48 24.37
CA THR A 100 -14.76 -17.92 23.03
C THR A 100 -13.45 -17.69 22.28
N GLN A 101 -13.51 -17.84 20.97
CA GLN A 101 -12.43 -17.47 20.06
C GLN A 101 -12.72 -16.14 19.34
N VAL A 102 -13.86 -15.50 19.63
CA VAL A 102 -14.20 -14.15 19.20
C VAL A 102 -13.40 -13.15 20.04
N THR A 103 -12.12 -13.02 19.71
CA THR A 103 -11.18 -12.15 20.42
C THR A 103 -10.44 -11.25 19.44
N PRO A 104 -9.77 -10.19 19.90
CA PRO A 104 -8.77 -9.48 19.10
C PRO A 104 -7.64 -10.40 18.63
N MET A 105 -6.87 -9.94 17.65
CA MET A 105 -5.72 -10.62 17.05
C MET A 105 -6.04 -11.95 16.35
N ARG A 106 -7.30 -12.17 15.97
CA ARG A 106 -7.64 -13.22 15.00
C ARG A 106 -7.31 -12.76 13.61
N ALA A 107 -6.74 -13.65 12.80
CA ALA A 107 -6.45 -13.33 11.42
C ALA A 107 -7.74 -13.28 10.59
N VAL A 108 -7.75 -12.40 9.60
CA VAL A 108 -8.85 -12.23 8.65
C VAL A 108 -8.28 -12.09 7.24
N ARG A 109 -9.00 -12.63 6.26
CA ARG A 109 -8.74 -12.35 4.84
C ARG A 109 -10.03 -12.11 4.07
N ILE A 110 -9.97 -11.20 3.10
CA ILE A 110 -11.05 -10.85 2.18
C ILE A 110 -10.54 -11.02 0.75
N ARG A 111 -11.29 -11.79 -0.04
CA ARG A 111 -10.98 -12.11 -1.44
C ARG A 111 -12.21 -11.91 -2.30
N ALA A 112 -11.99 -11.60 -3.58
CA ALA A 112 -13.03 -11.56 -4.59
C ALA A 112 -12.61 -12.40 -5.78
N THR A 113 -13.53 -13.19 -6.34
CA THR A 113 -13.30 -13.97 -7.56
C THR A 113 -14.13 -13.43 -8.70
N TRP A 114 -13.46 -13.04 -9.79
CA TRP A 114 -14.07 -12.56 -11.02
C TRP A 114 -13.55 -13.38 -12.19
N ASP A 115 -14.46 -13.93 -13.00
CA ASP A 115 -14.12 -14.72 -14.20
C ASP A 115 -13.07 -15.82 -13.94
N GLY A 116 -13.20 -16.51 -12.80
CA GLY A 116 -12.27 -17.57 -12.39
C GLY A 116 -10.94 -17.10 -11.82
N ILE A 117 -10.65 -15.80 -11.78
CA ILE A 117 -9.46 -15.21 -11.17
C ILE A 117 -9.80 -14.75 -9.75
N THR A 118 -9.05 -15.22 -8.75
CA THR A 118 -9.18 -14.79 -7.35
C THR A 118 -8.18 -13.68 -7.06
N TYR A 119 -8.69 -12.59 -6.49
CA TYR A 119 -7.94 -11.41 -6.09
C TYR A 119 -7.92 -11.32 -4.55
N ASP A 120 -6.74 -11.22 -3.96
CA ASP A 120 -6.57 -10.93 -2.55
C ASP A 120 -6.73 -9.43 -2.32
N LEU A 121 -7.72 -9.04 -1.50
CA LEU A 121 -8.05 -7.62 -1.30
C LEU A 121 -7.52 -7.08 0.02
N PHE A 122 -7.52 -7.94 1.04
CA PHE A 122 -7.02 -7.62 2.37
C PHE A 122 -6.66 -8.89 3.15
N ARG A 123 -5.53 -8.86 3.86
CA ARG A 123 -5.19 -9.82 4.91
C ARG A 123 -4.62 -9.07 6.11
N GLY A 124 -5.09 -9.40 7.30
CA GLY A 124 -4.70 -8.70 8.52
C GLY A 124 -5.23 -9.38 9.78
N TYR A 125 -5.35 -8.58 10.84
CA TYR A 125 -5.74 -9.03 12.17
C TYR A 125 -6.87 -8.16 12.71
N ILE A 126 -7.83 -8.80 13.37
CA ILE A 126 -8.93 -8.13 14.06
C ILE A 126 -8.35 -7.29 15.22
N ASP A 127 -8.70 -6.01 15.22
CA ASP A 127 -8.45 -5.04 16.28
C ASP A 127 -9.50 -5.16 17.37
N ASP A 128 -10.76 -5.14 16.96
CA ASP A 128 -11.91 -5.00 17.84
C ASP A 128 -13.17 -5.61 17.21
N TRP A 129 -14.10 -5.98 18.07
CA TRP A 129 -15.44 -6.45 17.73
C TRP A 129 -16.45 -5.45 18.27
N ASP A 130 -16.95 -4.57 17.41
CA ASP A 130 -18.00 -3.61 17.77
C ASP A 130 -19.37 -4.28 17.58
N ILE A 131 -20.06 -4.56 18.68
CA ILE A 131 -21.25 -5.40 18.70
C ILE A 131 -22.46 -4.59 19.14
N THR A 132 -23.49 -4.62 18.30
CA THR A 132 -24.76 -3.95 18.56
C THR A 132 -25.88 -4.97 18.68
N TRP A 133 -26.57 -4.92 19.83
CA TRP A 133 -27.74 -5.76 20.13
C TRP A 133 -29.03 -5.00 19.87
N GLU A 134 -29.50 -5.08 18.62
CA GLU A 134 -30.81 -4.55 18.22
C GLU A 134 -31.71 -5.69 17.75
N ASP A 135 -32.96 -5.72 18.19
CA ASP A 135 -33.97 -6.66 17.70
C ASP A 135 -34.79 -5.96 16.60
N PRO A 136 -34.94 -6.53 15.39
CA PRO A 136 -34.47 -7.85 14.94
C PRO A 136 -33.09 -7.88 14.28
N ASP A 137 -32.33 -6.79 14.30
CA ASP A 137 -31.13 -6.61 13.46
C ASP A 137 -29.81 -6.50 14.23
N SER A 138 -29.46 -7.52 15.02
CA SER A 138 -28.19 -7.54 15.76
C SER A 138 -26.99 -7.76 14.82
N GLN A 139 -25.91 -7.02 15.06
CA GLN A 139 -24.74 -6.97 14.19
C GLN A 139 -23.44 -7.06 14.99
N ALA A 140 -22.39 -7.53 14.33
CA ALA A 140 -21.01 -7.45 14.82
C ALA A 140 -20.12 -6.88 13.72
N VAL A 141 -19.29 -5.89 14.06
CA VAL A 141 -18.34 -5.27 13.14
C VAL A 141 -16.93 -5.65 13.55
N ALA A 142 -16.26 -6.43 12.70
CA ALA A 142 -14.85 -6.74 12.88
C ALA A 142 -14.01 -5.61 12.29
N LEU A 143 -13.37 -4.82 13.15
CA LEU A 143 -12.40 -3.79 12.75
C LEU A 143 -11.02 -4.43 12.65
N CYS A 144 -10.28 -4.15 11.58
CA CYS A 144 -9.05 -4.89 11.27
C CYS A 144 -7.92 -3.96 10.82
N THR A 145 -6.69 -4.34 11.14
CA THR A 145 -5.45 -3.73 10.62
C THR A 145 -4.57 -4.79 9.97
N ASP A 146 -3.86 -4.42 8.91
CA ASP A 146 -2.90 -5.30 8.23
C ASP A 146 -1.66 -5.65 9.09
N ALA A 147 -0.67 -6.29 8.44
CA ALA A 147 0.58 -6.72 9.04
C ALA A 147 1.41 -5.60 9.70
N PHE A 148 1.24 -4.32 9.34
CA PHE A 148 1.91 -3.22 10.04
C PHE A 148 1.57 -3.20 11.53
N LYS A 149 0.40 -3.71 11.94
CA LYS A 149 0.07 -3.85 13.36
C LYS A 149 1.05 -4.74 14.13
N VAL A 150 1.44 -5.87 13.54
CA VAL A 150 2.38 -6.82 14.16
C VAL A 150 3.80 -6.25 14.11
N LEU A 151 4.19 -5.71 12.96
CA LEU A 151 5.51 -5.08 12.78
C LEU A 151 5.74 -3.89 13.73
N ALA A 152 4.70 -3.12 14.04
CA ALA A 152 4.76 -2.00 14.99
C ALA A 152 5.01 -2.47 16.43
N LYS A 153 4.59 -3.70 16.78
CA LYS A 153 4.76 -4.26 18.12
C LYS A 153 6.06 -5.05 18.27
N ALA A 154 6.58 -5.58 17.16
CA ALA A 154 7.82 -6.33 17.10
C ALA A 154 9.00 -5.47 17.57
N ASP A 155 9.56 -5.83 18.72
CA ASP A 155 10.70 -5.18 19.34
C ASP A 155 11.90 -6.12 19.31
N ARG A 156 13.08 -5.57 19.06
CA ARG A 156 14.33 -6.34 18.98
C ARG A 156 15.33 -5.77 19.96
N GLU A 157 16.03 -6.68 20.63
CA GLU A 157 17.17 -6.31 21.45
C GLU A 157 18.35 -5.91 20.56
N ALA A 158 19.07 -4.85 20.95
CA ALA A 158 20.25 -4.40 20.22
C ALA A 158 21.34 -5.48 20.23
N LEU A 159 21.88 -5.79 19.05
CA LEU A 159 23.04 -6.66 18.91
C LEU A 159 24.29 -6.00 19.51
N LEU A 160 25.16 -6.83 20.11
CA LEU A 160 26.42 -6.39 20.71
C LEU A 160 27.44 -5.86 19.69
N SER A 161 27.31 -6.26 18.43
CA SER A 161 28.15 -5.80 17.33
C SER A 161 27.24 -5.35 16.19
N PRO A 162 27.42 -4.12 15.66
CA PRO A 162 26.64 -3.65 14.52
C PRO A 162 26.82 -4.54 13.28
N VAL A 163 25.80 -4.55 12.42
CA VAL A 163 25.74 -5.39 11.22
C VAL A 163 25.19 -4.63 10.01
N GLY A 164 25.48 -5.15 8.82
CA GLY A 164 24.91 -4.66 7.57
C GLY A 164 25.44 -3.31 7.10
N ALA A 165 26.69 -2.95 7.45
CA ALA A 165 27.38 -1.83 6.80
C ALA A 165 27.43 -2.07 5.28
N GLY A 166 27.07 -1.07 4.49
CA GLY A 166 27.14 -1.12 3.02
C GLY A 166 26.12 -2.03 2.35
N GLU A 167 25.14 -2.57 3.09
CA GLU A 167 24.09 -3.37 2.46
C GLU A 167 23.08 -2.48 1.73
N MET A 168 22.55 -2.96 0.60
CA MET A 168 21.46 -2.26 -0.07
C MET A 168 20.23 -2.18 0.84
N SER A 169 19.45 -1.12 0.74
CA SER A 169 18.24 -0.91 1.55
C SER A 169 17.30 -2.14 1.57
N GLY A 170 17.12 -2.84 0.45
CA GLY A 170 16.32 -4.07 0.38
C GLY A 170 16.90 -5.21 1.21
N ALA A 171 18.23 -5.35 1.23
CA ALA A 171 18.91 -6.31 2.10
C ALA A 171 18.73 -5.93 3.58
N ARG A 172 18.73 -4.64 3.91
CA ARG A 172 18.39 -4.14 5.26
C ARG A 172 16.96 -4.48 5.66
N ILE A 173 15.99 -4.30 4.75
CA ILE A 173 14.59 -4.70 4.99
C ILE A 173 14.50 -6.20 5.26
N HIS A 174 15.17 -7.05 4.47
CA HIS A 174 15.23 -8.50 4.74
C HIS A 174 15.81 -8.79 6.13
N ARG A 175 16.92 -8.16 6.50
CA ARG A 175 17.57 -8.37 7.80
C ARG A 175 16.67 -7.99 8.98
N ILE A 176 15.94 -6.88 8.87
CA ILE A 176 15.00 -6.45 9.90
C ILE A 176 13.89 -7.49 10.08
N LEU A 177 13.33 -7.97 8.97
CA LEU A 177 12.28 -8.98 8.95
C LEU A 177 12.77 -10.36 9.43
N ASP A 178 14.03 -10.73 9.14
CA ASP A 178 14.67 -11.95 9.65
C ASP A 178 14.84 -11.87 11.17
N GLY A 179 15.20 -10.70 11.71
CA GLY A 179 15.38 -10.48 13.14
C GLY A 179 14.12 -10.64 13.98
N ILE A 180 12.94 -10.77 13.35
CA ILE A 180 11.65 -11.03 14.02
C ILE A 180 10.96 -12.28 13.46
N ASP A 181 11.71 -13.15 12.78
CA ASP A 181 11.22 -14.40 12.18
C ASP A 181 10.04 -14.21 11.19
N TRP A 182 9.95 -13.05 10.53
CA TRP A 182 8.88 -12.82 9.56
C TRP A 182 9.02 -13.78 8.37
N PRO A 183 7.97 -14.48 7.90
CA PRO A 183 8.12 -15.49 6.85
C PRO A 183 8.69 -14.94 5.54
N ALA A 184 9.67 -15.62 4.91
CA ALA A 184 10.20 -15.20 3.61
C ALA A 184 9.14 -15.20 2.50
N THR A 185 8.14 -16.07 2.59
CA THR A 185 6.98 -16.13 1.67
C THR A 185 6.05 -14.93 1.81
N ASP A 186 6.12 -14.22 2.95
CA ASP A 186 5.28 -13.06 3.27
C ASP A 186 6.02 -11.73 2.99
N ARG A 187 6.95 -11.75 2.04
CA ARG A 187 7.79 -10.61 1.64
C ARG A 187 7.87 -10.49 0.11
N ILE A 188 7.81 -9.26 -0.41
CA ILE A 188 8.18 -8.88 -1.78
C ILE A 188 9.09 -7.67 -1.67
N ILE A 189 10.40 -7.90 -1.66
CA ILE A 189 11.38 -6.85 -1.35
C ILE A 189 12.28 -6.68 -2.57
N GLY A 190 12.23 -5.49 -3.16
CA GLY A 190 13.17 -5.07 -4.19
C GLY A 190 14.57 -4.86 -3.62
N VAL A 191 15.59 -4.85 -4.47
CA VAL A 191 16.99 -4.71 -4.06
C VAL A 191 17.25 -3.38 -3.33
N GLY A 192 16.61 -2.30 -3.78
CA GLY A 192 16.88 -0.95 -3.30
C GLY A 192 17.91 -0.19 -4.15
N ASN A 193 18.05 1.11 -3.91
CA ASN A 193 18.90 2.00 -4.71
C ASN A 193 19.94 2.77 -3.89
N VAL A 194 19.96 2.61 -2.56
CA VAL A 194 20.98 3.20 -1.68
C VAL A 194 21.61 2.12 -0.81
N THR A 195 22.90 2.25 -0.54
CA THR A 195 23.54 1.50 0.54
C THR A 195 23.31 2.22 1.87
N VAL A 196 23.18 1.44 2.95
CA VAL A 196 22.88 1.96 4.28
C VAL A 196 24.01 1.68 5.27
N GLN A 197 24.12 2.56 6.26
CA GLN A 197 25.04 2.41 7.38
C GLN A 197 24.68 1.18 8.22
N GLU A 198 25.64 0.70 9.02
CA GLU A 198 25.42 -0.40 9.96
C GLU A 198 24.33 -0.08 11.00
N THR A 199 23.74 -1.13 11.59
CA THR A 199 22.71 -1.03 12.63
C THR A 199 22.97 -2.05 13.72
N SER A 200 22.51 -1.77 14.94
CA SER A 200 22.42 -2.77 16.00
C SER A 200 21.16 -3.62 15.91
N LEU A 201 20.23 -3.32 14.99
CA LEU A 201 18.87 -3.89 14.87
C LEU A 201 18.00 -3.68 16.12
N GLY A 202 18.43 -2.84 17.07
CA GLY A 202 17.68 -2.58 18.29
C GLY A 202 16.45 -1.71 18.04
N GLY A 203 15.38 -1.99 18.78
CA GLY A 203 14.13 -1.23 18.76
C GLY A 203 13.07 -1.79 17.81
N LYS A 204 12.06 -0.96 17.53
CA LYS A 204 10.85 -1.38 16.80
C LYS A 204 11.16 -1.70 15.35
N ALA A 205 10.72 -2.89 14.90
CA ALA A 205 10.94 -3.34 13.53
C ALA A 205 10.32 -2.38 12.51
N LEU A 206 9.07 -1.95 12.70
CA LEU A 206 8.42 -1.02 11.77
C LEU A 206 9.14 0.33 11.65
N GLU A 207 9.69 0.86 12.75
CA GLU A 207 10.42 2.13 12.72
C GLU A 207 11.69 2.02 11.88
N GLU A 208 12.46 0.95 12.05
CA GLU A 208 13.67 0.71 11.26
C GLU A 208 13.34 0.40 9.78
N LEU A 209 12.25 -0.34 9.51
CA LEU A 209 11.76 -0.57 8.15
C LEU A 209 11.40 0.75 7.45
N GLN A 210 10.65 1.62 8.14
CA GLN A 210 10.26 2.92 7.62
C GLN A 210 11.48 3.83 7.42
N LEU A 211 12.44 3.85 8.34
CA LEU A 211 13.67 4.63 8.20
C LEU A 211 14.54 4.15 7.01
N THR A 212 14.61 2.84 6.81
CA THR A 212 15.32 2.24 5.67
C THR A 212 14.64 2.63 4.36
N SER A 213 13.32 2.49 4.28
CA SER A 213 12.54 2.90 3.10
C SER A 213 12.67 4.40 2.83
N ASP A 214 12.60 5.22 3.88
CA ASP A 214 12.73 6.67 3.81
C ASP A 214 14.10 7.12 3.30
N SER A 215 15.16 6.38 3.64
CA SER A 215 16.51 6.67 3.17
C SER A 215 16.69 6.37 1.69
N ASP A 216 15.91 5.43 1.17
CA ASP A 216 15.88 5.10 -0.26
C ASP A 216 14.87 5.94 -1.04
N ILE A 217 13.91 6.62 -0.40
CA ILE A 217 12.69 7.11 -1.09
C ILE A 217 11.88 5.92 -1.68
N GLY A 218 11.94 4.79 -1.00
CA GLY A 218 11.22 3.58 -1.40
C GLY A 218 9.77 3.59 -0.94
N GLU A 219 9.01 2.66 -1.50
CA GLU A 219 7.63 2.39 -1.14
C GLU A 219 7.59 1.16 -0.23
N LEU A 220 7.13 1.34 1.02
CA LEU A 220 6.92 0.26 1.98
C LEU A 220 5.44 0.17 2.35
N TYR A 221 4.78 -0.94 2.03
CA TYR A 221 3.35 -1.17 2.32
C TYR A 221 3.03 -2.65 2.48
N ILE A 222 1.78 -2.97 2.86
CA ILE A 222 1.25 -4.34 2.87
C ILE A 222 0.28 -4.51 1.69
N ASP A 223 0.48 -5.56 0.89
CA ASP A 223 -0.40 -5.87 -0.25
C ASP A 223 -1.70 -6.58 0.18
N GLY A 224 -2.60 -6.83 -0.78
CA GLY A 224 -3.89 -7.46 -0.51
C GLY A 224 -3.78 -8.88 0.03
N ALA A 225 -2.66 -9.56 -0.25
CA ALA A 225 -2.33 -10.89 0.25
C ALA A 225 -1.64 -10.87 1.64
N GLY A 226 -1.40 -9.68 2.22
CA GLY A 226 -0.81 -9.50 3.54
C GLY A 226 0.72 -9.58 3.57
N ARG A 227 1.40 -9.44 2.43
CA ARG A 227 2.86 -9.51 2.32
C ARG A 227 3.47 -8.12 2.52
N VAL A 228 4.64 -8.07 3.14
CA VAL A 228 5.44 -6.84 3.24
C VAL A 228 6.05 -6.56 1.87
N VAL A 229 5.70 -5.43 1.28
CA VAL A 229 6.23 -4.99 -0.01
C VAL A 229 7.19 -3.83 0.19
N PHE A 230 8.40 -3.95 -0.36
CA PHE A 230 9.34 -2.85 -0.49
C PHE A 230 9.73 -2.69 -1.96
N ARG A 231 9.55 -1.49 -2.50
CA ARG A 231 9.99 -1.12 -3.84
C ARG A 231 10.99 0.03 -3.72
N GLY A 232 12.16 -0.11 -4.33
CA GLY A 232 13.19 0.94 -4.33
C GLY A 232 12.75 2.19 -5.09
N ARG A 233 13.51 3.29 -4.95
CA ARG A 233 13.23 4.60 -5.56
C ARG A 233 12.79 4.53 -7.02
N PHE A 234 13.50 3.76 -7.82
CA PHE A 234 13.30 3.73 -9.27
C PHE A 234 12.25 2.72 -9.74
N ALA A 235 11.60 2.01 -8.81
CA ALA A 235 10.53 1.08 -9.17
C ALA A 235 9.39 1.75 -9.95
N SER A 236 9.12 3.03 -9.64
CA SER A 236 8.09 3.83 -10.32
C SER A 236 8.37 4.08 -11.81
N VAL A 237 9.62 3.95 -12.26
CA VAL A 237 10.04 4.20 -13.64
C VAL A 237 10.64 2.97 -14.34
N LEU A 238 11.07 1.96 -13.60
CA LEU A 238 11.68 0.74 -14.14
C LEU A 238 10.73 -0.46 -14.20
N GLU A 239 9.71 -0.54 -13.34
CA GLU A 239 8.78 -1.66 -13.38
C GLU A 239 7.69 -1.42 -14.44
N ASP A 240 7.44 -2.40 -15.30
CA ASP A 240 6.45 -2.32 -16.39
C ASP A 240 5.08 -1.80 -15.94
N ARG A 241 4.62 -2.24 -14.76
CA ARG A 241 3.34 -1.83 -14.18
C ARG A 241 3.27 -0.36 -13.76
N SER A 242 4.43 0.27 -13.55
CA SER A 242 4.55 1.68 -13.14
C SER A 242 5.04 2.59 -14.25
N ASN A 243 5.74 2.06 -15.26
CA ASN A 243 6.20 2.83 -16.41
C ASN A 243 5.22 2.79 -17.59
N LEU A 244 4.34 1.80 -17.71
CA LEU A 244 3.31 1.72 -18.75
C LEU A 244 1.90 1.91 -18.15
N PRO A 245 1.01 2.70 -18.79
CA PRO A 245 -0.38 2.80 -18.38
C PRO A 245 -1.09 1.44 -18.38
N GLN A 246 -1.56 1.07 -17.20
CA GLN A 246 -2.29 -0.15 -16.89
C GLN A 246 -3.80 -0.03 -17.15
N GLY A 247 -4.24 1.11 -17.69
CA GLY A 247 -5.62 1.42 -18.05
C GLY A 247 -5.75 2.89 -18.44
N VAL A 248 -6.63 3.17 -19.39
CA VAL A 248 -6.95 4.54 -19.84
C VAL A 248 -8.39 4.83 -19.47
N PHE A 249 -8.60 5.77 -18.56
CA PHE A 249 -9.89 6.15 -18.02
C PHE A 249 -10.36 7.47 -18.62
N GLY A 250 -11.61 7.52 -19.04
CA GLY A 250 -12.12 8.61 -19.85
C GLY A 250 -13.63 8.54 -20.07
N ASP A 251 -14.12 9.36 -21.00
CA ASP A 251 -15.55 9.50 -21.32
C ASP A 251 -15.90 9.26 -22.80
N LEU A 252 -14.96 8.79 -23.61
CA LEU A 252 -15.19 8.38 -25.00
C LEU A 252 -15.25 6.85 -25.17
N PRO A 253 -15.85 6.36 -26.28
CA PRO A 253 -15.82 4.95 -26.63
C PRO A 253 -14.38 4.41 -26.71
N GLY A 254 -14.12 3.28 -26.03
CA GLY A 254 -12.79 2.68 -25.92
C GLY A 254 -12.01 3.08 -24.67
N GLU A 255 -12.48 4.09 -23.92
CA GLU A 255 -11.93 4.48 -22.62
C GLU A 255 -12.72 3.82 -21.48
N LEU A 256 -12.07 3.55 -20.35
CA LEU A 256 -12.70 2.98 -19.16
C LEU A 256 -13.50 4.06 -18.41
N PRO A 257 -14.80 3.83 -18.15
CA PRO A 257 -15.63 4.84 -17.51
C PRO A 257 -15.28 5.01 -16.03
N TYR A 258 -15.43 6.23 -15.53
CA TYR A 258 -15.30 6.57 -14.12
C TYR A 258 -16.45 7.48 -13.66
N LYS A 259 -16.61 7.64 -12.35
CA LYS A 259 -17.65 8.48 -11.77
C LYS A 259 -17.28 9.96 -11.86
N TYR A 260 -18.09 10.74 -12.58
CA TYR A 260 -17.82 12.16 -12.87
C TYR A 260 -17.57 13.03 -11.64
N ASP A 261 -18.39 12.91 -10.59
CA ASP A 261 -18.24 13.66 -9.32
C ASP A 261 -17.16 13.07 -8.39
N GLY A 262 -16.67 11.87 -8.70
CA GLY A 262 -15.61 11.18 -7.99
C GLY A 262 -14.20 11.52 -8.46
N LEU A 263 -14.05 12.12 -9.65
CA LEU A 263 -12.75 12.61 -10.13
C LEU A 263 -12.44 13.97 -9.52
N LYS A 264 -11.36 14.06 -8.74
CA LYS A 264 -10.94 15.31 -8.08
C LYS A 264 -9.72 15.88 -8.78
N ASN A 265 -9.93 16.98 -9.50
CA ASN A 265 -8.86 17.75 -10.14
C ASN A 265 -8.34 18.82 -9.19
N ARG A 266 -7.02 19.06 -9.21
CA ARG A 266 -6.37 19.95 -8.26
C ARG A 266 -5.23 20.74 -8.87
N TYR A 267 -5.17 22.00 -8.50
CA TYR A 267 -4.05 22.91 -8.79
C TYR A 267 -3.79 23.71 -7.52
N SER A 268 -2.77 23.32 -6.77
CA SER A 268 -2.45 23.93 -5.48
C SER A 268 -0.94 23.89 -5.19
N ASP A 269 -0.55 24.66 -4.18
CA ASP A 269 0.80 24.71 -3.61
C ASP A 269 1.09 23.60 -2.59
N GLU A 270 0.11 22.76 -2.21
CA GLU A 270 0.29 21.76 -1.15
C GLU A 270 1.48 20.79 -1.38
N GLN A 271 1.76 20.41 -2.62
CA GLN A 271 2.90 19.53 -2.97
C GLN A 271 4.13 20.30 -3.47
N LEU A 272 4.10 21.64 -3.42
CA LEU A 272 5.17 22.50 -3.90
C LEU A 272 6.35 22.42 -2.92
N VAL A 273 7.51 22.05 -3.43
CA VAL A 273 8.78 22.04 -2.69
C VAL A 273 9.87 22.57 -3.61
N ASN A 274 10.41 23.73 -3.26
CA ASN A 274 11.45 24.41 -4.04
C ASN A 274 12.75 24.60 -3.26
N LEU A 275 12.82 24.05 -2.04
CA LEU A 275 14.00 24.03 -1.18
C LEU A 275 14.05 22.73 -0.37
N ALA A 276 14.98 21.84 -0.67
CA ALA A 276 15.16 20.58 0.03
C ALA A 276 16.43 20.59 0.89
N ARG A 277 16.31 20.17 2.15
CA ARG A 277 17.42 19.99 3.11
C ARG A 277 17.48 18.53 3.55
N ILE A 278 18.42 17.78 3.02
CA ILE A 278 18.54 16.33 3.27
C ILE A 278 19.86 16.03 3.97
N GLY A 279 19.81 15.28 5.06
CA GLY A 279 20.98 14.91 5.84
C GLY A 279 20.94 13.44 6.24
N ARG A 280 22.11 12.81 6.23
CA ARG A 280 22.31 11.49 6.84
C ARG A 280 22.93 11.63 8.23
N VAL A 281 22.73 10.62 9.07
CA VAL A 281 23.39 10.54 10.38
C VAL A 281 24.91 10.58 10.19
N GLY A 282 25.57 11.46 10.93
CA GLY A 282 27.02 11.65 10.87
C GLY A 282 27.55 12.31 9.58
N GLY A 283 26.67 12.82 8.71
CA GLY A 283 27.03 13.52 7.47
C GLY A 283 26.76 15.03 7.51
N THR A 284 26.98 15.69 6.37
CA THR A 284 26.62 17.11 6.19
C THR A 284 25.24 17.22 5.54
N VAL A 285 24.42 18.16 6.00
CA VAL A 285 23.14 18.46 5.36
C VAL A 285 23.37 19.04 3.96
N GLN A 286 22.81 18.38 2.96
CA GLN A 286 22.79 18.80 1.56
C GLN A 286 21.59 19.70 1.32
N VAL A 287 21.79 20.79 0.58
CA VAL A 287 20.75 21.79 0.31
C VAL A 287 20.64 21.99 -1.20
N VAL A 288 19.43 21.78 -1.73
CA VAL A 288 19.10 22.05 -3.14
C VAL A 288 17.91 22.99 -3.19
N GLN A 289 17.94 23.97 -4.10
CA GLN A 289 16.89 24.97 -4.23
C GLN A 289 16.67 25.41 -5.68
N ASP A 290 15.46 25.86 -5.99
CA ASP A 290 15.14 26.52 -7.26
C ASP A 290 14.81 28.00 -7.01
N ALA A 291 15.77 28.89 -7.34
CA ALA A 291 15.66 30.32 -7.03
C ALA A 291 14.50 31.02 -7.76
N ALA A 292 14.19 30.60 -8.99
CA ALA A 292 13.10 31.18 -9.77
C ALA A 292 11.73 30.79 -9.20
N SER A 293 11.58 29.53 -8.79
CA SER A 293 10.40 29.05 -8.06
C SER A 293 10.25 29.78 -6.73
N ILE A 294 11.33 29.98 -5.96
CA ILE A 294 11.29 30.72 -4.69
C ILE A 294 10.87 32.17 -4.91
N GLU A 295 11.39 32.85 -5.94
CA GLU A 295 10.97 34.21 -6.27
C GLU A 295 9.45 34.29 -6.56
N ARG A 296 8.91 33.25 -7.21
CA ARG A 296 7.50 33.22 -7.62
C ARG A 296 6.53 32.75 -6.52
N PHE A 297 6.94 31.79 -5.69
CA PHE A 297 6.06 31.06 -4.78
C PHE A 297 6.50 31.08 -3.31
N LEU A 298 7.51 31.88 -2.99
CA LEU A 298 8.20 31.90 -1.69
C LEU A 298 8.89 30.57 -1.38
N GLU A 299 9.63 30.52 -0.28
CA GLU A 299 10.26 29.28 0.16
C GLU A 299 9.20 28.26 0.60
N GLN A 300 9.23 27.08 -0.02
CA GLN A 300 8.44 25.91 0.35
C GLN A 300 9.42 24.78 0.72
N PRO A 301 9.84 24.70 1.99
CA PRO A 301 10.91 23.81 2.39
C PRO A 301 10.45 22.37 2.65
N TYR A 302 11.33 21.41 2.35
CA TYR A 302 11.25 20.03 2.83
C TYR A 302 12.56 19.66 3.52
N GLU A 303 12.48 19.05 4.72
CA GLU A 303 13.67 18.71 5.51
C GLU A 303 13.61 17.28 6.06
N LYS A 304 14.74 16.56 5.93
CA LYS A 304 14.92 15.22 6.51
C LYS A 304 16.40 14.94 6.78
N THR A 305 16.81 14.95 8.05
CA THR A 305 18.23 15.02 8.44
C THR A 305 18.77 13.83 9.24
N ASN A 306 17.95 12.80 9.45
CA ASN A 306 18.31 11.61 10.23
C ASN A 306 18.32 10.32 9.38
N LEU A 307 18.64 10.42 8.09
CA LEU A 307 18.63 9.27 7.18
C LEU A 307 19.85 8.38 7.36
N ILE A 308 19.76 7.12 6.97
CA ILE A 308 20.79 6.10 7.22
C ILE A 308 21.58 5.69 5.96
N MET A 309 21.45 6.41 4.85
CA MET A 309 22.33 6.22 3.69
C MET A 309 23.80 6.46 4.04
N GLU A 310 24.74 5.86 3.29
CA GLU A 310 26.18 5.95 3.60
C GLU A 310 26.84 7.25 3.14
N SER A 311 26.39 7.84 2.04
CA SER A 311 27.09 8.96 1.42
C SER A 311 26.30 10.26 1.44
N ASP A 312 27.02 11.39 1.53
CA ASP A 312 26.43 12.72 1.35
C ASP A 312 25.97 12.92 -0.12
N SER A 313 26.52 12.15 -1.06
CA SER A 313 26.10 12.15 -2.46
C SER A 313 24.68 11.61 -2.64
N ASP A 314 24.31 10.56 -1.91
CA ASP A 314 22.93 10.03 -1.93
C ASP A 314 21.94 11.04 -1.35
N ALA A 315 22.35 11.77 -0.31
CA ALA A 315 21.54 12.82 0.30
C ALA A 315 21.35 14.00 -0.67
N LEU A 316 22.39 14.35 -1.44
CA LEU A 316 22.30 15.37 -2.49
C LEU A 316 21.35 14.93 -3.61
N GLY A 317 21.46 13.68 -4.06
CA GLY A 317 20.55 13.10 -5.07
C GLY A 317 19.10 13.08 -4.60
N TYR A 318 18.84 12.78 -3.33
CA TYR A 318 17.51 12.90 -2.73
C TYR A 318 17.03 14.35 -2.76
N ALA A 319 17.82 15.32 -2.31
CA ALA A 319 17.44 16.73 -2.33
C ALA A 319 17.13 17.23 -3.75
N ALA A 320 17.95 16.84 -4.73
CA ALA A 320 17.76 17.17 -6.14
C ALA A 320 16.46 16.56 -6.71
N TRP A 321 16.19 15.30 -6.40
CA TRP A 321 14.97 14.59 -6.81
C TRP A 321 13.70 15.29 -6.32
N ILE A 322 13.64 15.68 -5.04
CA ILE A 322 12.46 16.36 -4.51
C ILE A 322 12.22 17.68 -5.25
N VAL A 323 13.26 18.51 -5.40
CA VAL A 323 13.12 19.80 -6.06
C VAL A 323 12.74 19.62 -7.53
N SER A 324 13.28 18.62 -8.23
CA SER A 324 12.95 18.40 -9.65
C SER A 324 11.47 18.07 -9.87
N ILE A 325 10.87 17.23 -9.02
CA ILE A 325 9.47 16.81 -9.15
C ILE A 325 8.48 17.81 -8.53
N SER A 326 8.90 18.64 -7.57
CA SER A 326 7.99 19.46 -6.77
C SER A 326 8.18 20.97 -6.87
N ARG A 327 9.18 21.50 -7.58
CA ARG A 327 9.44 22.96 -7.62
C ARG A 327 8.37 23.81 -8.29
N ASP A 328 7.45 23.24 -9.06
CA ASP A 328 6.40 23.98 -9.77
C ASP A 328 5.02 23.35 -9.49
N PRO A 329 3.96 24.16 -9.32
CA PRO A 329 2.61 23.62 -9.22
C PRO A 329 2.19 22.96 -10.54
N GLU A 330 1.48 21.85 -10.44
CA GLU A 330 0.94 21.12 -11.58
C GLU A 330 -0.55 20.86 -11.37
N LEU A 331 -1.32 20.94 -12.46
CA LEU A 331 -2.71 20.46 -12.47
C LEU A 331 -2.68 18.93 -12.49
N HIS A 332 -3.23 18.28 -11.47
CA HIS A 332 -3.23 16.83 -11.35
C HIS A 332 -4.56 16.32 -10.79
N PHE A 333 -4.79 15.01 -10.90
CA PHE A 333 -5.92 14.36 -10.24
C PHE A 333 -5.48 13.79 -8.89
N ASP A 334 -6.21 14.11 -7.82
CA ASP A 334 -5.96 13.59 -6.46
C ASP A 334 -6.59 12.21 -6.26
N SER A 335 -7.76 11.99 -6.86
CA SER A 335 -8.53 10.76 -6.69
C SER A 335 -9.51 10.52 -7.82
N MET A 336 -9.89 9.26 -8.00
CA MET A 336 -10.97 8.84 -8.91
C MET A 336 -11.81 7.74 -8.26
N ILE A 337 -13.11 7.72 -8.57
CA ILE A 337 -14.03 6.66 -8.17
C ILE A 337 -14.48 5.91 -9.41
N ILE A 338 -14.44 4.58 -9.34
CA ILE A 338 -15.11 3.69 -10.29
C ILE A 338 -16.19 2.88 -9.56
N GLU A 339 -17.29 2.60 -10.26
CA GLU A 339 -18.42 1.83 -9.75
C GLU A 339 -18.62 0.63 -10.70
N PRO A 340 -17.87 -0.47 -10.49
CA PRO A 340 -17.83 -1.60 -11.41
C PRO A 340 -19.17 -2.19 -11.86
N PRO A 341 -20.24 -2.22 -11.02
CA PRO A 341 -21.56 -2.70 -11.45
C PRO A 341 -22.13 -1.98 -12.68
N HIS A 342 -21.67 -0.76 -12.99
CA HIS A 342 -22.11 -0.04 -14.20
C HIS A 342 -21.50 -0.56 -15.50
N SER A 343 -20.33 -1.20 -15.44
CA SER A 343 -19.66 -1.81 -16.60
C SER A 343 -18.79 -2.99 -16.15
N PRO A 344 -19.40 -4.10 -15.68
CA PRO A 344 -18.69 -5.15 -14.94
C PRO A 344 -17.49 -5.77 -15.66
N ASP A 345 -17.69 -6.17 -16.92
CA ASP A 345 -16.64 -6.82 -17.71
C ASP A 345 -15.44 -5.91 -17.96
N LEU A 346 -15.67 -4.59 -17.99
CA LEU A 346 -14.61 -3.59 -18.14
C LEU A 346 -13.99 -3.23 -16.80
N LEU A 347 -14.77 -3.02 -15.75
CA LEU A 347 -14.31 -2.35 -14.54
C LEU A 347 -13.89 -3.30 -13.41
N TYR A 348 -14.47 -4.50 -13.28
CA TYR A 348 -14.04 -5.43 -12.22
C TYR A 348 -12.58 -5.86 -12.35
N PRO A 349 -12.03 -6.15 -13.54
CA PRO A 349 -10.60 -6.44 -13.69
C PRO A 349 -9.70 -5.31 -13.15
N HIS A 350 -10.09 -4.05 -13.34
CA HIS A 350 -9.34 -2.92 -12.81
C HIS A 350 -9.61 -2.69 -11.32
N ALA A 351 -10.86 -2.79 -10.88
CA ALA A 351 -11.21 -2.60 -9.48
C ALA A 351 -10.56 -3.63 -8.55
N LEU A 352 -10.36 -4.86 -9.01
CA LEU A 352 -9.80 -5.95 -8.21
C LEU A 352 -8.31 -6.19 -8.50
N GLY A 353 -7.84 -5.89 -9.72
CA GLY A 353 -6.50 -6.24 -10.19
C GLY A 353 -5.52 -5.08 -10.30
N ARG A 354 -5.89 -3.85 -9.94
CA ARG A 354 -4.94 -2.74 -9.78
C ARG A 354 -4.38 -2.72 -8.37
N GLU A 355 -3.08 -2.45 -8.28
CA GLU A 355 -2.33 -2.42 -7.03
C GLU A 355 -1.57 -1.10 -6.83
N ILE A 356 -1.11 -0.85 -5.60
CA ILE A 356 -0.28 0.33 -5.30
C ILE A 356 0.94 0.33 -6.21
N GLY A 357 1.22 1.48 -6.81
CA GLY A 357 2.29 1.67 -7.78
C GLY A 357 1.86 1.54 -9.24
N ASP A 358 0.68 1.00 -9.55
CA ASP A 358 0.21 0.93 -10.93
C ASP A 358 0.03 2.32 -11.52
N ARG A 359 0.54 2.52 -12.75
CA ARG A 359 0.28 3.74 -13.53
C ARG A 359 -1.00 3.60 -14.32
N ILE A 360 -1.83 4.63 -14.36
CA ILE A 360 -2.99 4.72 -15.26
C ILE A 360 -3.01 6.10 -15.91
N THR A 361 -3.67 6.20 -17.07
CA THR A 361 -3.94 7.47 -17.73
C THR A 361 -5.38 7.87 -17.43
N VAL A 362 -5.59 9.11 -17.00
CA VAL A 362 -6.91 9.67 -16.73
C VAL A 362 -7.13 10.87 -17.64
N ILE A 363 -8.24 10.84 -18.38
CA ILE A 363 -8.61 11.83 -19.38
C ILE A 363 -9.92 12.48 -18.93
N ARG A 364 -9.91 13.81 -18.83
CA ARG A 364 -11.09 14.61 -18.53
C ARG A 364 -11.33 15.63 -19.63
N ARG A 365 -12.57 15.73 -20.11
CA ARG A 365 -13.01 16.73 -21.10
C ARG A 365 -13.96 17.74 -20.45
N PRO A 366 -13.46 18.92 -20.02
CA PRO A 366 -14.32 19.94 -19.41
C PRO A 366 -15.39 20.47 -20.38
N PRO A 367 -16.55 20.91 -19.88
CA PRO A 367 -17.55 21.59 -20.71
C PRO A 367 -16.99 22.90 -21.26
N GLY A 368 -17.40 23.28 -22.47
CA GLY A 368 -16.91 24.49 -23.17
C GLY A 368 -15.93 24.21 -24.32
N GLY A 369 -15.54 22.95 -24.52
CA GLY A 369 -14.59 22.54 -25.56
C GLY A 369 -13.13 22.76 -25.16
N GLY A 370 -12.21 22.60 -26.12
CA GLY A 370 -10.77 22.65 -25.90
C GLY A 370 -10.13 21.27 -25.75
N ASP A 371 -8.82 21.27 -25.52
CA ASP A 371 -8.04 20.04 -25.37
C ASP A 371 -8.40 19.31 -24.06
N PRO A 372 -8.37 17.96 -24.06
CA PRO A 372 -8.59 17.19 -22.85
C PRO A 372 -7.51 17.46 -21.79
N ILE A 373 -7.91 17.39 -20.52
CA ILE A 373 -6.97 17.28 -19.41
C ILE A 373 -6.60 15.81 -19.29
N GLU A 374 -5.47 15.45 -19.87
CA GLU A 374 -4.89 14.10 -19.81
C GLU A 374 -3.73 14.07 -18.82
N ARG A 375 -3.77 13.16 -17.86
CA ARG A 375 -2.71 12.99 -16.85
C ARG A 375 -2.43 11.53 -16.60
N ASP A 376 -1.14 11.22 -16.53
CA ASP A 376 -0.68 9.95 -15.97
C ASP A 376 -0.52 10.07 -14.47
N VAL A 377 -1.02 9.05 -13.77
CA VAL A 377 -1.01 9.00 -12.32
C VAL A 377 -0.61 7.61 -11.85
N TRP A 378 0.08 7.55 -10.72
CA TRP A 378 0.27 6.31 -9.98
C TRP A 378 -0.82 6.16 -8.92
N ILE A 379 -1.34 4.94 -8.77
CA ILE A 379 -2.22 4.56 -7.67
C ILE A 379 -1.37 4.48 -6.40
N ARG A 380 -1.65 5.34 -5.41
CA ARG A 380 -0.94 5.40 -4.13
C ARG A 380 -1.80 4.96 -2.95
N GLY A 381 -3.10 4.98 -3.13
CA GLY A 381 -4.04 4.39 -2.19
C GLY A 381 -5.27 3.88 -2.89
N MET A 382 -5.96 2.97 -2.22
CA MET A 382 -7.18 2.36 -2.71
C MET A 382 -8.14 2.12 -1.56
N GLU A 383 -9.41 2.27 -1.85
CA GLU A 383 -10.51 1.97 -0.96
C GLU A 383 -11.58 1.18 -1.71
N HIS A 384 -12.00 0.06 -1.16
CA HIS A 384 -13.11 -0.75 -1.66
C HIS A 384 -14.26 -0.68 -0.67
N GLU A 385 -15.45 -0.36 -1.16
CA GLU A 385 -16.70 -0.44 -0.40
C GLU A 385 -17.62 -1.42 -1.11
N TRP A 386 -18.03 -2.47 -0.42
CA TRP A 386 -18.90 -3.50 -0.96
C TRP A 386 -20.09 -3.75 -0.06
N LYS A 387 -21.25 -3.95 -0.68
CA LYS A 387 -22.45 -4.58 -0.13
C LYS A 387 -23.11 -5.38 -1.26
N PRO A 388 -24.05 -6.30 -0.98
CA PRO A 388 -24.71 -7.06 -2.04
C PRO A 388 -25.21 -6.17 -3.19
N LYS A 389 -24.75 -6.47 -4.42
CA LYS A 389 -25.08 -5.76 -5.68
C LYS A 389 -24.54 -4.34 -5.81
N ASP A 390 -23.63 -3.91 -4.95
CA ASP A 390 -23.02 -2.58 -5.02
C ASP A 390 -21.53 -2.67 -4.71
N TRP A 391 -20.72 -2.01 -5.52
CA TRP A 391 -19.28 -1.95 -5.35
C TRP A 391 -18.78 -0.57 -5.77
N ARG A 392 -17.96 0.02 -4.92
CA ARG A 392 -17.20 1.23 -5.21
C ARG A 392 -15.72 1.00 -4.96
N THR A 393 -14.88 1.41 -5.91
CA THR A 393 -13.44 1.56 -5.70
C THR A 393 -13.07 3.02 -5.81
N THR A 394 -12.39 3.56 -4.79
CA THR A 394 -11.78 4.89 -4.81
C THR A 394 -10.27 4.74 -4.84
N TRP A 395 -9.61 5.36 -5.81
CA TRP A 395 -8.14 5.45 -5.83
C TRP A 395 -7.69 6.84 -5.42
N ALA A 396 -6.60 6.89 -4.66
CA ALA A 396 -5.82 8.09 -4.42
C ALA A 396 -4.57 8.07 -5.29
N PHE A 397 -4.21 9.22 -5.84
CA PHE A 397 -3.21 9.35 -6.88
C PHE A 397 -2.02 10.21 -6.46
N GLN A 398 -0.91 9.99 -7.17
CA GLN A 398 0.19 10.93 -7.30
C GLN A 398 0.47 11.14 -8.79
N SER A 399 0.77 12.38 -9.20
CA SER A 399 1.15 12.70 -10.58
C SER A 399 2.39 11.90 -11.00
N ALA A 400 2.34 11.33 -12.20
CA ALA A 400 3.50 10.71 -12.84
C ALA A 400 4.14 11.62 -13.92
N SER A 401 3.54 12.78 -14.22
CA SER A 401 3.93 13.61 -15.38
C SER A 401 5.38 14.08 -15.35
N LYS A 402 5.97 14.27 -14.17
CA LYS A 402 7.32 14.84 -14.00
C LYS A 402 8.42 13.80 -13.88
N THR A 403 8.07 12.53 -13.85
CA THR A 403 8.95 11.40 -13.56
C THR A 403 9.01 10.39 -14.69
N VAL A 404 8.02 10.41 -15.60
CA VAL A 404 7.95 9.54 -16.80
C VAL A 404 8.99 9.88 -17.87
N HIS A 405 9.75 10.97 -17.71
CA HIS A 405 10.73 11.44 -18.68
C HIS A 405 12.15 11.51 -18.13
N LEU A 406 12.54 10.62 -17.22
CA LEU A 406 13.92 10.58 -16.74
C LEU A 406 14.81 9.87 -17.77
N LEU A 407 15.98 10.45 -18.04
CA LEU A 407 16.98 9.82 -18.90
C LEU A 407 17.51 8.57 -18.21
N VAL A 408 17.24 7.40 -18.77
CA VAL A 408 17.84 6.13 -18.34
C VAL A 408 18.94 5.78 -19.35
N LEU A 409 20.19 5.80 -18.91
CA LEU A 409 21.32 5.45 -19.77
C LEU A 409 21.16 4.02 -20.29
N ASP A 410 21.46 3.83 -21.58
CA ASP A 410 21.36 2.55 -22.30
C ASP A 410 19.95 1.95 -22.41
N ASP A 411 18.89 2.72 -22.11
CA ASP A 411 17.49 2.33 -22.36
C ASP A 411 17.02 2.80 -23.76
N PRO A 412 16.40 1.94 -24.57
CA PRO A 412 15.98 2.31 -25.93
C PRO A 412 14.87 3.37 -25.99
N ASP A 413 14.03 3.46 -24.96
CA ASP A 413 12.89 4.38 -24.91
C ASP A 413 13.19 5.60 -24.02
N LEU A 414 13.86 5.39 -22.89
CA LEU A 414 14.20 6.41 -21.90
C LEU A 414 15.63 6.96 -22.03
N GLY A 415 16.47 6.42 -22.92
CA GLY A 415 17.85 6.86 -23.14
C GLY A 415 18.02 7.96 -24.21
N GLN A 416 16.93 8.59 -24.64
CA GLN A 416 16.95 9.61 -25.69
C GLN A 416 17.24 11.01 -25.10
N LEU A 417 18.40 11.57 -25.46
CA LEU A 417 18.74 12.98 -25.20
C LEU A 417 17.73 13.91 -25.93
N ASP A 418 17.45 15.06 -25.32
CA ASP A 418 16.51 16.11 -25.77
C ASP A 418 14.99 15.82 -25.61
N ASN A 419 14.60 14.59 -25.23
CA ASN A 419 13.21 14.22 -24.86
C ASN A 419 13.04 13.84 -23.38
N THR A 420 14.13 13.84 -22.61
CA THR A 420 14.17 13.38 -21.21
C THR A 420 15.02 14.31 -20.33
N ALA A 421 14.66 14.44 -19.05
CA ALA A 421 15.40 15.18 -18.03
C ALA A 421 16.43 14.26 -17.37
N LEU A 422 17.65 14.76 -17.12
CA LEU A 422 18.66 14.05 -16.32
C LEU A 422 18.16 13.89 -14.88
N ALA A 423 18.22 12.66 -14.37
CA ALA A 423 17.85 12.31 -12.99
C ALA A 423 18.75 12.99 -11.94
#